data_AF-A0A7C8ZE35-F1
#
_entry.id   AF-A0A7C8ZE35-F1
#
_cell.length_a   1.000
_cell.length_b   1.000
_cell.length_c   1.000
_cell.angle_alpha   90.00
_cell.angle_beta   90.00
_cell.angle_gamma   90.00
#
_symmetry.space_group_name_H-M   'P 1'
#
loop_
_entity.id
_entity.type
_entity.pdbx_description
1 polymer ?
#
loop_
_entity_poly.entity_id
_entity_poly.type
_entity_poly.pdbx_seq_one_letter_code
_entity_poly.pdbx_strand_id
1 'polypeptide(L)'
;PILKALSTHEIIELDNDHEIRCFKNAIIGLKSHKDFDIDPAKPPFGNSLRNFTQFVRNAYSLEREKAIKLTAQDKRKPRLLIISRTGTRLLVNEDEVAAEAQSLGFDVEAVELMNELRVCSKRVNSFDVMMGVHGAGLTNMVFLPENAVLIQVVPLGLQWLAKAYFEHPAKDMNVEYLEYKINKNESSLIEQYPIDHPVIRDPSFIKKEGYGKFKSIYLDSQNVRLDVSKFRGVLLEALQLLHG
;
A
#
# COMPACT_ATOMS: atom_id res chain seq x y z
N PRO A 1 -17.16 10.32 -4.88
CA PRO A 1 -17.86 9.09 -5.33
C PRO A 1 -18.40 8.24 -4.16
N ILE A 2 -17.54 7.94 -3.17
CA ILE A 2 -17.92 7.16 -1.97
C ILE A 2 -19.14 7.75 -1.23
N LEU A 3 -19.11 9.04 -0.86
CA LEU A 3 -20.22 9.65 -0.11
C LEU A 3 -21.56 9.58 -0.87
N LYS A 4 -21.53 9.77 -2.19
CA LYS A 4 -22.72 9.63 -3.07
C LYS A 4 -23.21 8.19 -3.19
N ALA A 5 -22.34 7.20 -2.98
CA ALA A 5 -22.71 5.79 -2.96
C ALA A 5 -23.23 5.34 -1.57
N LEU A 6 -22.90 6.08 -0.50
CA LEU A 6 -23.41 5.82 0.86
C LEU A 6 -24.76 6.49 1.13
N SER A 7 -25.07 7.58 0.44
CA SER A 7 -26.28 8.36 0.70
C SER A 7 -26.86 8.94 -0.59
N THR A 8 -28.19 8.90 -0.69
CA THR A 8 -28.97 9.61 -1.71
C THR A 8 -29.22 11.07 -1.33
N HIS A 9 -28.87 11.49 -0.11
CA HIS A 9 -28.99 12.86 0.36
C HIS A 9 -27.82 13.71 -0.13
N GLU A 10 -28.03 15.03 -0.11
CA GLU A 10 -26.99 16.00 -0.40
C GLU A 10 -25.82 15.87 0.59
N ILE A 11 -24.61 16.00 0.07
CA ILE A 11 -23.38 16.00 0.88
C ILE A 11 -23.20 17.42 1.39
N ILE A 12 -23.24 17.58 2.71
CA ILE A 12 -23.08 18.87 3.37
C ILE A 12 -21.63 19.00 3.85
N GLU A 13 -21.01 20.11 3.51
CA GLU A 13 -19.68 20.50 4.01
C GLU A 13 -19.90 21.34 5.27
N LEU A 14 -19.69 20.74 6.44
CA LEU A 14 -20.10 21.32 7.71
C LEU A 14 -19.27 22.53 8.13
N ASP A 15 -18.01 22.69 7.67
CA ASP A 15 -17.17 23.80 8.10
C ASP A 15 -17.66 25.14 7.52
N ASN A 16 -18.36 25.12 6.38
CA ASN A 16 -18.99 26.28 5.76
C ASN A 16 -20.53 26.28 5.85
N ASP A 17 -21.12 25.44 6.71
CA ASP A 17 -22.56 25.38 6.92
C ASP A 17 -22.99 26.24 8.10
N HIS A 18 -23.70 27.34 7.81
CA HIS A 18 -24.19 28.27 8.84
C HIS A 18 -25.61 27.96 9.33
N GLU A 19 -26.21 26.87 8.84
CA GLU A 19 -27.56 26.46 9.23
C GLU A 19 -27.55 25.49 10.42
N ILE A 20 -28.51 25.65 11.34
CA ILE A 20 -28.76 24.62 12.36
C ILE A 20 -29.58 23.50 11.72
N ARG A 21 -28.97 22.33 11.56
CA ARG A 21 -29.64 21.13 11.05
C ARG A 21 -30.04 20.20 12.19
N CYS A 22 -31.34 19.94 12.32
CA CYS A 22 -31.87 19.01 13.32
C CYS A 22 -32.21 17.67 12.67
N PHE A 23 -31.63 16.58 13.17
CA PHE A 23 -31.92 15.22 12.72
C PHE A 23 -32.56 14.42 13.85
N LYS A 24 -33.54 13.57 13.53
CA LYS A 24 -34.17 12.67 14.51
C LYS A 24 -33.19 11.59 15.01
N ASN A 25 -32.25 11.19 14.16
CA ASN A 25 -31.20 10.22 14.45
C ASN A 25 -29.91 10.67 13.78
N ALA A 26 -28.77 10.40 14.41
CA ALA A 26 -27.45 10.65 13.85
C ALA A 26 -26.60 9.37 13.98
N ILE A 27 -25.84 9.04 12.94
CA ILE A 27 -24.82 8.00 12.98
C ILE A 27 -23.47 8.72 13.00
N ILE A 28 -22.80 8.68 14.13
CA ILE A 28 -21.47 9.27 14.32
C ILE A 28 -20.47 8.12 14.23
N GLY A 29 -19.35 8.35 13.53
CA GLY A 29 -18.39 7.36 13.02
C GLY A 29 -18.23 6.09 13.85
N LEU A 30 -18.22 4.94 13.15
CA LEU A 30 -18.06 3.62 13.73
C LEU A 30 -16.79 3.53 14.59
N LYS A 31 -16.89 2.80 15.71
CA LYS A 31 -15.76 2.42 16.54
C LYS A 31 -14.71 1.73 15.68
N SER A 32 -13.51 2.32 15.56
CA SER A 32 -12.39 1.65 14.93
C SER A 32 -11.88 0.53 15.84
N HIS A 33 -11.73 -0.67 15.29
CA HIS A 33 -11.19 -1.84 15.98
C HIS A 33 -9.83 -2.28 15.42
N LYS A 34 -9.43 -1.78 14.24
CA LYS A 34 -8.16 -2.05 13.56
C LYS A 34 -7.77 -0.85 12.68
N ASP A 35 -6.49 -0.71 12.35
CA ASP A 35 -5.97 0.46 11.61
C ASP A 35 -6.43 0.50 10.14
N PHE A 36 -6.24 -0.59 9.39
CA PHE A 36 -6.62 -0.68 7.98
C PHE A 36 -7.32 -2.00 7.65
N ASP A 37 -8.30 -2.38 8.49
CA ASP A 37 -8.97 -3.67 8.39
C ASP A 37 -10.37 -3.64 9.05
N ILE A 38 -11.24 -4.58 8.68
CA ILE A 38 -12.59 -4.75 9.23
C ILE A 38 -12.71 -6.13 9.87
N ASP A 39 -13.00 -6.17 11.17
CA ASP A 39 -13.27 -7.40 11.91
C ASP A 39 -14.77 -7.74 11.79
N PRO A 40 -15.13 -8.79 11.03
CA PRO A 40 -16.53 -9.17 10.84
C PRO A 40 -17.19 -9.67 12.14
N ALA A 41 -16.40 -9.99 13.18
CA ALA A 41 -16.89 -10.40 14.48
C ALA A 41 -17.14 -9.21 15.44
N LYS A 42 -17.00 -7.96 14.98
CA LYS A 42 -17.31 -6.75 15.76
C LYS A 42 -18.52 -6.02 15.18
N PRO A 43 -19.34 -5.33 16.01
CA PRO A 43 -20.44 -4.50 15.52
C PRO A 43 -20.00 -3.54 14.42
N PRO A 44 -20.77 -3.37 13.32
CA PRO A 44 -22.13 -3.89 13.11
C PRO A 44 -22.25 -5.37 12.70
N PHE A 45 -21.15 -6.14 12.76
CA PHE A 45 -21.01 -7.55 12.39
C PHE A 45 -21.21 -7.81 10.89
N GLY A 46 -20.57 -8.86 10.38
CA GLY A 46 -20.77 -9.36 9.01
C GLY A 46 -20.11 -8.54 7.89
N ASN A 47 -19.71 -7.30 8.16
CA ASN A 47 -18.90 -6.52 7.22
C ASN A 47 -17.45 -7.03 7.23
N SER A 48 -16.88 -7.22 6.05
CA SER A 48 -15.48 -7.58 5.85
C SER A 48 -14.75 -6.51 5.03
N LEU A 49 -13.42 -6.55 5.06
CA LEU A 49 -12.60 -5.66 4.25
C LEU A 49 -12.86 -5.89 2.74
N ARG A 50 -13.16 -7.14 2.35
CA ARG A 50 -13.63 -7.48 1.00
C ARG A 50 -14.94 -6.79 0.62
N ASN A 51 -15.92 -6.70 1.53
CA ASN A 51 -17.15 -5.97 1.23
C ASN A 51 -16.88 -4.48 1.03
N PHE A 52 -15.99 -3.92 1.86
CA PHE A 52 -15.58 -2.53 1.74
C PHE A 52 -14.85 -2.26 0.41
N THR A 53 -13.90 -3.10 0.01
CA THR A 53 -13.22 -2.93 -1.28
C THR A 53 -14.16 -3.08 -2.45
N GLN A 54 -15.08 -4.05 -2.44
CA GLN A 54 -16.10 -4.15 -3.49
C GLN A 54 -16.97 -2.89 -3.57
N PHE A 55 -17.40 -2.35 -2.44
CA PHE A 55 -18.15 -1.09 -2.38
C PHE A 55 -17.34 0.08 -2.97
N VAL A 56 -16.07 0.23 -2.58
CA VAL A 56 -15.18 1.27 -3.12
C VAL A 56 -15.01 1.11 -4.63
N ARG A 57 -14.73 -0.10 -5.11
CA ARG A 57 -14.57 -0.41 -6.54
C ARG A 57 -15.83 -0.05 -7.34
N ASN A 58 -17.01 -0.38 -6.83
CA ASN A 58 -18.29 0.00 -7.44
C ASN A 58 -18.47 1.53 -7.46
N ALA A 59 -18.18 2.22 -6.35
CA ALA A 59 -18.31 3.67 -6.24
C ALA A 59 -17.41 4.43 -7.22
N TYR A 60 -16.24 3.87 -7.57
CA TYR A 60 -15.34 4.43 -8.58
C TYR A 60 -15.55 3.88 -10.00
N SER A 61 -16.48 2.95 -10.18
CA SER A 61 -16.78 2.28 -11.46
C SER A 61 -15.53 1.60 -12.05
N LEU A 62 -14.83 0.83 -11.23
CA LEU A 62 -13.62 0.10 -11.62
C LEU A 62 -13.99 -1.19 -12.33
N GLU A 63 -13.63 -1.29 -13.61
CA GLU A 63 -14.08 -2.37 -14.51
C GLU A 63 -13.30 -3.67 -14.29
N ARG A 64 -12.03 -3.60 -13.88
CA ARG A 64 -11.17 -4.78 -13.83
C ARG A 64 -11.31 -5.49 -12.50
N GLU A 65 -12.00 -6.63 -12.49
CA GLU A 65 -12.26 -7.41 -11.28
C GLU A 65 -11.09 -8.28 -10.83
N LYS A 66 -10.36 -8.88 -11.78
CA LYS A 66 -9.28 -9.84 -11.49
C LYS A 66 -7.98 -9.46 -12.21
N ALA A 67 -6.86 -9.73 -11.56
CA ALA A 67 -5.53 -9.61 -12.14
C ALA A 67 -5.35 -10.61 -13.29
N ILE A 68 -4.30 -10.40 -14.07
CA ILE A 68 -3.98 -11.27 -15.18
C ILE A 68 -3.65 -12.67 -14.64
N LYS A 69 -4.14 -13.69 -15.35
CA LYS A 69 -3.72 -15.07 -15.15
C LYS A 69 -2.98 -15.52 -16.40
N LEU A 70 -1.67 -15.68 -16.27
CA LEU A 70 -0.76 -16.02 -17.36
C LEU A 70 -0.68 -17.53 -17.54
N THR A 71 -0.55 -17.97 -18.78
CA THR A 71 -0.24 -19.36 -19.15
C THR A 71 1.11 -19.42 -19.88
N ALA A 72 1.69 -20.60 -20.05
CA ALA A 72 2.99 -20.77 -20.69
C ALA A 72 3.06 -20.22 -22.14
N GLN A 73 1.92 -20.07 -22.82
CA GLN A 73 1.84 -19.54 -24.19
C GLN A 73 1.39 -18.07 -24.25
N ASP A 74 1.12 -17.44 -23.10
CA ASP A 74 0.66 -16.06 -23.05
C ASP A 74 1.81 -15.10 -23.43
N LYS A 75 1.49 -14.12 -24.28
CA LYS A 75 2.44 -13.08 -24.73
C LYS A 75 2.22 -11.75 -24.03
N ARG A 76 1.15 -11.63 -23.24
CA ARG A 76 0.85 -10.42 -22.47
C ARG A 76 1.88 -10.26 -21.36
N LYS A 77 2.26 -9.02 -21.09
CA LYS A 77 3.14 -8.67 -19.98
C LYS A 77 2.28 -8.22 -18.78
N PRO A 78 2.49 -8.78 -17.58
CA PRO A 78 1.83 -8.27 -16.39
C PRO A 78 2.30 -6.84 -16.12
N ARG A 79 1.39 -5.95 -15.74
CA ARG A 79 1.70 -4.55 -15.47
C ARG A 79 2.11 -4.38 -14.01
N LEU A 80 3.26 -3.76 -13.77
CA LEU A 80 3.79 -3.47 -12.43
C LEU A 80 3.86 -1.96 -12.20
N LEU A 81 3.20 -1.51 -11.14
CA LEU A 81 3.23 -0.13 -10.67
C LEU A 81 4.26 0.01 -9.54
N ILE A 82 5.23 0.89 -9.70
CA ILE A 82 6.09 1.36 -8.61
C ILE A 82 5.52 2.68 -8.10
N ILE A 83 5.13 2.74 -6.82
CA ILE A 83 4.69 3.98 -6.20
C ILE A 83 5.91 4.78 -5.78
N SER A 84 6.26 5.77 -6.59
CA SER A 84 7.38 6.67 -6.34
C SER A 84 7.08 7.63 -5.20
N ARG A 85 8.15 8.15 -4.61
CA ARG A 85 8.12 9.19 -3.57
C ARG A 85 9.08 10.30 -3.98
N THR A 86 8.73 11.55 -3.64
CA THR A 86 9.60 12.72 -3.91
C THR A 86 10.15 13.38 -2.64
N GLY A 87 9.57 13.08 -1.47
CA GLY A 87 9.98 13.65 -0.18
C GLY A 87 10.83 12.70 0.69
N THR A 88 10.16 11.88 1.49
CA THR A 88 10.81 10.95 2.44
C THR A 88 10.60 9.50 2.04
N ARG A 89 11.48 8.58 2.47
CA ARG A 89 11.40 7.15 2.13
C ARG A 89 11.46 6.88 0.64
N LEU A 90 12.39 7.58 -0.03
CA LEU A 90 12.67 7.41 -1.45
C LEU A 90 13.21 6.00 -1.70
N LEU A 91 12.81 5.41 -2.82
CA LEU A 91 13.53 4.30 -3.42
C LEU A 91 14.63 4.90 -4.30
N VAL A 92 15.86 4.93 -3.77
CA VAL A 92 16.98 5.70 -4.36
C VAL A 92 17.39 5.16 -5.73
N ASN A 93 17.29 3.85 -5.95
CA ASN A 93 17.60 3.19 -7.21
C ASN A 93 16.34 2.68 -7.92
N GLU A 94 15.27 3.49 -7.93
CA GLU A 94 13.99 3.16 -8.57
C GLU A 94 14.15 2.74 -10.04
N ASP A 95 14.98 3.46 -10.81
CA ASP A 95 15.24 3.13 -12.21
C ASP A 95 15.91 1.76 -12.40
N GLU A 96 16.85 1.39 -11.52
CA GLU A 96 17.51 0.08 -11.55
C GLU A 96 16.51 -1.04 -11.25
N VAL A 97 15.62 -0.82 -10.28
CA VAL A 97 14.56 -1.77 -9.90
C VAL A 97 13.53 -1.91 -11.01
N ALA A 98 13.15 -0.79 -11.65
CA ALA A 98 12.24 -0.78 -12.79
C ALA A 98 12.84 -1.54 -13.99
N ALA A 99 14.11 -1.30 -14.31
CA ALA A 99 14.82 -1.99 -15.38
C ALA A 99 14.91 -3.51 -15.11
N GLU A 100 15.17 -3.90 -13.86
CA GLU A 100 15.20 -5.30 -13.46
C GLU A 100 13.84 -5.97 -13.66
N ALA A 101 12.74 -5.33 -13.23
CA ALA A 101 11.40 -5.83 -13.45
C ALA A 101 11.03 -5.91 -14.95
N GLN A 102 11.43 -4.92 -15.76
CA GLN A 102 11.24 -4.97 -17.21
C GLN A 102 12.02 -6.14 -17.84
N SER A 103 13.23 -6.42 -17.37
CA SER A 103 14.06 -7.56 -17.83
C SER A 103 13.38 -8.92 -17.55
N LEU A 104 12.56 -8.99 -16.51
CA LEU A 104 11.78 -10.16 -16.12
C LEU A 104 10.45 -10.29 -16.88
N GLY A 105 10.10 -9.30 -17.71
CA GLY A 105 8.92 -9.34 -18.56
C GLY A 105 7.73 -8.54 -18.05
N PHE A 106 7.89 -7.73 -16.99
CA PHE A 106 6.85 -6.78 -16.59
C PHE A 106 6.76 -5.59 -17.56
N ASP A 107 5.55 -5.05 -17.70
CA ASP A 107 5.33 -3.69 -18.21
C ASP A 107 5.29 -2.73 -17.01
N VAL A 108 6.35 -1.94 -16.83
CA VAL A 108 6.60 -1.20 -15.58
C VAL A 108 6.27 0.28 -15.75
N GLU A 109 5.54 0.82 -14.78
CA GLU A 109 5.31 2.25 -14.63
C GLU A 109 5.70 2.68 -13.21
N ALA A 110 6.57 3.69 -13.08
CA ALA A 110 6.93 4.30 -11.81
C ALA A 110 6.34 5.71 -11.74
N VAL A 111 5.49 5.96 -10.73
CA VAL A 111 4.85 7.28 -10.55
C VAL A 111 4.56 7.59 -9.09
N GLU A 112 4.64 8.88 -8.76
CA GLU A 112 4.01 9.41 -7.56
C GLU A 112 2.48 9.48 -7.78
N LEU A 113 1.72 8.85 -6.88
CA LEU A 113 0.26 8.86 -6.99
C LEU A 113 -0.29 10.27 -6.75
N MET A 114 -1.16 10.69 -7.67
CA MET A 114 -1.78 12.01 -7.66
C MET A 114 -2.81 12.16 -6.52
N ASN A 115 -3.10 13.41 -6.15
CA ASN A 115 -4.14 13.72 -5.15
C ASN A 115 -5.55 13.41 -5.65
N GLU A 116 -5.78 13.33 -6.97
CA GLU A 116 -7.11 13.06 -7.52
C GLU A 116 -7.44 11.56 -7.49
N LEU A 117 -8.19 11.13 -6.47
CA LEU A 117 -8.55 9.73 -6.23
C LEU A 117 -9.24 9.04 -7.42
N ARG A 118 -10.01 9.77 -8.23
CA ARG A 118 -10.71 9.17 -9.39
C ARG A 118 -9.75 8.77 -10.50
N VAL A 119 -8.70 9.55 -10.75
CA VAL A 119 -7.64 9.18 -11.70
C VAL A 119 -6.78 8.07 -11.11
N CYS A 120 -6.37 8.20 -9.84
CA CYS A 120 -5.55 7.19 -9.17
C CYS A 120 -6.23 5.82 -9.09
N SER A 121 -7.52 5.77 -8.76
CA SER A 121 -8.26 4.51 -8.68
C SER A 121 -8.29 3.76 -10.01
N LYS A 122 -8.60 4.46 -11.12
CA LYS A 122 -8.58 3.86 -12.45
C LYS A 122 -7.18 3.41 -12.87
N ARG A 123 -6.17 4.21 -12.56
CA ARG A 123 -4.77 3.88 -12.86
C ARG A 123 -4.34 2.63 -12.10
N VAL A 124 -4.50 2.59 -10.77
CA VAL A 124 -4.13 1.42 -9.95
C VAL A 124 -4.90 0.18 -10.37
N ASN A 125 -6.20 0.29 -10.70
CA ASN A 125 -6.99 -0.85 -11.16
C ASN A 125 -6.49 -1.48 -12.47
N SER A 126 -5.65 -0.76 -13.23
CA SER A 126 -5.05 -1.25 -14.48
C SER A 126 -3.77 -2.07 -14.30
N PHE A 127 -3.32 -2.29 -13.06
CA PHE A 127 -2.09 -3.04 -12.74
C PHE A 127 -2.36 -4.43 -12.18
N ASP A 128 -1.38 -5.32 -12.36
CA ASP A 128 -1.34 -6.70 -11.83
C ASP A 128 -0.49 -6.80 -10.58
N VAL A 129 0.56 -5.97 -10.52
CA VAL A 129 1.46 -5.85 -9.39
C VAL A 129 1.55 -4.39 -8.99
N MET A 130 1.55 -4.12 -7.70
CA MET A 130 1.84 -2.80 -7.15
C MET A 130 2.92 -2.94 -6.09
N MET A 131 3.94 -2.08 -6.13
CA MET A 131 5.02 -2.08 -5.17
C MET A 131 5.37 -0.70 -4.66
N GLY A 132 5.98 -0.65 -3.49
CA GLY A 132 6.52 0.59 -2.94
C GLY A 132 7.09 0.41 -1.55
N VAL A 133 7.80 1.43 -1.09
CA VAL A 133 8.30 1.51 0.28
C VAL A 133 7.14 1.67 1.25
N HIS A 134 7.22 1.08 2.43
CA HIS A 134 6.20 1.20 3.48
C HIS A 134 5.79 2.67 3.71
N GLY A 135 4.50 2.96 3.51
CA GLY A 135 3.96 4.31 3.61
C GLY A 135 4.04 5.14 2.33
N ALA A 136 4.43 4.57 1.18
CA ALA A 136 4.44 5.26 -0.11
C ALA A 136 3.04 5.57 -0.67
N GLY A 137 1.97 5.13 -0.02
CA GLY A 137 0.61 5.17 -0.56
C GLY A 137 0.07 3.80 -0.95
N LEU A 138 0.64 2.72 -0.42
CA LEU A 138 0.23 1.34 -0.68
C LEU A 138 -1.22 1.04 -0.29
N THR A 139 -1.87 1.86 0.53
CA THR A 139 -3.31 1.73 0.85
C THR A 139 -4.20 1.88 -0.38
N ASN A 140 -3.69 2.45 -1.48
CA ASN A 140 -4.35 2.44 -2.78
C ASN A 140 -4.56 1.02 -3.35
N MET A 141 -4.04 -0.04 -2.71
CA MET A 141 -4.33 -1.43 -3.01
C MET A 141 -5.83 -1.77 -2.98
N VAL A 142 -6.66 -0.95 -2.31
CA VAL A 142 -8.12 -1.05 -2.37
C VAL A 142 -8.69 -0.94 -3.79
N PHE A 143 -7.92 -0.38 -4.73
CA PHE A 143 -8.28 -0.24 -6.14
C PHE A 143 -7.70 -1.35 -7.03
N LEU A 144 -6.80 -2.19 -6.52
CA LEU A 144 -6.30 -3.33 -7.26
C LEU A 144 -7.43 -4.31 -7.58
N PRO A 145 -7.33 -5.05 -8.69
CA PRO A 145 -8.18 -6.21 -8.92
C PRO A 145 -7.85 -7.36 -7.94
N GLU A 146 -8.80 -8.28 -7.74
CA GLU A 146 -8.54 -9.50 -6.97
C GLU A 146 -7.43 -10.34 -7.63
N ASN A 147 -6.66 -11.06 -6.83
CA ASN A 147 -5.46 -11.83 -7.19
C ASN A 147 -4.29 -11.00 -7.74
N ALA A 148 -4.35 -9.67 -7.63
CA ALA A 148 -3.18 -8.83 -7.84
C ALA A 148 -2.13 -9.09 -6.76
N VAL A 149 -0.89 -8.69 -7.01
CA VAL A 149 0.21 -8.81 -6.05
C VAL A 149 0.59 -7.44 -5.49
N LEU A 150 0.62 -7.32 -4.17
CA LEU A 150 1.21 -6.20 -3.46
C LEU A 150 2.62 -6.59 -2.98
N ILE A 151 3.64 -5.84 -3.41
CA ILE A 151 5.00 -5.99 -2.90
C ILE A 151 5.31 -4.80 -1.96
N GLN A 152 5.47 -5.08 -0.68
CA GLN A 152 5.89 -4.08 0.28
C GLN A 152 7.40 -4.16 0.54
N VAL A 153 8.11 -3.06 0.29
CA VAL A 153 9.48 -2.86 0.79
C VAL A 153 9.42 -2.28 2.20
N VAL A 154 10.03 -2.97 3.17
CA VAL A 154 9.96 -2.64 4.60
C VAL A 154 11.30 -2.07 5.10
N PRO A 155 11.38 -0.75 5.37
CA PRO A 155 12.54 -0.11 5.97
C PRO A 155 12.86 -0.60 7.39
N LEU A 156 14.05 -0.26 7.89
CA LEU A 156 14.42 -0.53 9.29
C LEU A 156 13.41 0.10 10.24
N GLY A 157 13.07 -0.61 11.32
CA GLY A 157 12.17 -0.14 12.35
C GLY A 157 10.68 -0.26 12.04
N LEU A 158 10.29 -0.62 10.81
CA LEU A 158 8.88 -0.67 10.39
C LEU A 158 8.29 -2.11 10.29
N GLN A 159 9.08 -3.14 10.59
CA GLN A 159 8.67 -4.55 10.44
C GLN A 159 7.43 -4.94 11.24
N TRP A 160 7.23 -4.29 12.39
CA TRP A 160 6.08 -4.51 13.26
C TRP A 160 4.77 -3.91 12.71
N LEU A 161 4.85 -2.93 11.80
CA LEU A 161 3.69 -2.31 11.16
C LEU A 161 3.28 -3.07 9.90
N ALA A 162 4.23 -3.68 9.19
CA ALA A 162 4.01 -4.34 7.90
C ALA A 162 2.81 -5.30 7.93
N LYS A 163 2.76 -6.17 8.95
CA LYS A 163 1.68 -7.17 9.09
C LYS A 163 0.30 -6.55 9.27
N ALA A 164 0.18 -5.64 10.24
CA ALA A 164 -1.12 -5.07 10.62
C ALA A 164 -1.67 -4.10 9.56
N TYR A 165 -0.79 -3.41 8.84
CA TYR A 165 -1.19 -2.38 7.88
C TYR A 165 -1.29 -2.89 6.44
N PHE A 166 -0.59 -3.96 6.06
CA PHE A 166 -0.55 -4.40 4.67
C PHE A 166 -0.69 -5.90 4.46
N GLU A 167 -0.05 -6.76 5.25
CA GLU A 167 -0.18 -8.22 5.06
C GLU A 167 -1.62 -8.71 5.27
N HIS A 168 -2.21 -8.49 6.45
CA HIS A 168 -3.58 -8.95 6.70
C HIS A 168 -4.58 -8.22 5.80
N PRO A 169 -4.52 -6.88 5.67
CA PRO A 169 -5.43 -6.17 4.79
C PRO A 169 -5.37 -6.62 3.34
N ALA A 170 -4.19 -6.89 2.77
CA ALA A 170 -4.09 -7.37 1.39
C ALA A 170 -4.81 -8.73 1.23
N LYS A 171 -4.55 -9.67 2.15
CA LYS A 171 -5.19 -10.99 2.15
C LYS A 171 -6.71 -10.89 2.30
N ASP A 172 -7.20 -10.05 3.21
CA ASP A 172 -8.63 -9.82 3.42
C ASP A 172 -9.31 -9.10 2.24
N MET A 173 -8.54 -8.51 1.33
CA MET A 173 -8.98 -7.93 0.05
C MET A 173 -8.86 -8.89 -1.15
N ASN A 174 -8.42 -10.14 -0.96
CA ASN A 174 -8.01 -11.05 -2.03
C ASN A 174 -6.87 -10.49 -2.90
N VAL A 175 -5.89 -9.85 -2.30
CA VAL A 175 -4.64 -9.41 -2.93
C VAL A 175 -3.51 -10.23 -2.33
N GLU A 176 -2.68 -10.83 -3.19
CA GLU A 176 -1.50 -11.56 -2.76
C GLU A 176 -0.47 -10.57 -2.17
N TYR A 177 0.25 -10.99 -1.12
CA TYR A 177 1.18 -10.12 -0.41
C TYR A 177 2.58 -10.70 -0.39
N LEU A 178 3.54 -9.90 -0.86
CA LEU A 178 4.96 -10.17 -0.76
C LEU A 178 5.65 -9.07 0.05
N GLU A 179 6.60 -9.47 0.88
CA GLU A 179 7.36 -8.57 1.73
C GLU A 179 8.85 -8.65 1.44
N TYR A 180 9.48 -7.48 1.22
CA TYR A 180 10.92 -7.36 1.14
C TYR A 180 11.45 -6.56 2.33
N LYS A 181 12.03 -7.26 3.32
CA LYS A 181 12.75 -6.61 4.42
C LYS A 181 14.14 -6.20 3.95
N ILE A 182 14.43 -4.92 4.08
CA ILE A 182 15.75 -4.39 3.71
C ILE A 182 16.80 -4.85 4.72
N ASN A 183 18.01 -5.07 4.23
CA ASN A 183 19.20 -5.23 5.04
C ASN A 183 19.64 -3.85 5.56
N LYS A 184 20.52 -3.84 6.58
CA LYS A 184 21.08 -2.59 7.13
C LYS A 184 21.73 -1.74 6.05
N ASN A 185 22.49 -2.36 5.15
CA ASN A 185 23.24 -1.67 4.08
C ASN A 185 22.34 -1.10 2.97
N GLU A 186 21.06 -1.48 2.95
CA GLU A 186 20.07 -0.95 1.99
C GLU A 186 19.34 0.29 2.56
N SER A 187 19.65 0.70 3.79
CA SER A 187 19.09 1.88 4.46
C SER A 187 20.08 3.04 4.43
N SER A 188 19.62 4.24 4.05
CA SER A 188 20.45 5.46 4.12
C SER A 188 20.84 5.87 5.54
N LEU A 189 20.26 5.24 6.58
CA LEU A 189 20.63 5.51 7.97
C LEU A 189 22.08 5.13 8.28
N ILE A 190 22.71 4.25 7.50
CA ILE A 190 24.13 3.89 7.67
C ILE A 190 25.08 5.07 7.38
N GLU A 191 24.61 6.08 6.66
CA GLU A 191 25.37 7.31 6.39
C GLU A 191 25.29 8.28 7.58
N GLN A 192 24.25 8.14 8.41
CA GLN A 192 23.97 9.02 9.55
C GLN A 192 24.40 8.41 10.89
N TYR A 193 24.48 7.08 10.96
CA TYR A 193 24.76 6.35 12.19
C TYR A 193 25.78 5.23 11.93
N PRO A 194 26.73 5.00 12.86
CA PRO A 194 27.58 3.81 12.82
C PRO A 194 26.76 2.52 12.75
N ILE A 195 27.28 1.47 12.09
CA ILE A 195 26.56 0.21 11.88
C ILE A 195 26.12 -0.48 13.20
N ASP A 196 26.88 -0.25 14.28
CA ASP A 196 26.61 -0.80 15.62
C ASP A 196 25.71 0.09 16.49
N HIS A 197 25.39 1.30 16.01
CA HIS A 197 24.51 2.23 16.71
C HIS A 197 23.11 1.61 16.90
N PRO A 198 22.42 1.81 18.05
CA PRO A 198 21.12 1.20 18.32
C PRO A 198 20.06 1.47 17.24
N VAL A 199 20.11 2.64 16.58
CA VAL A 199 19.23 2.98 15.45
C VAL A 199 19.29 1.92 14.33
N ILE A 200 20.48 1.39 14.05
CA ILE A 200 20.71 0.39 13.00
C ILE A 200 20.60 -1.02 13.57
N ARG A 201 21.19 -1.26 14.75
CA ARG A 201 21.34 -2.60 15.33
C ARG A 201 20.04 -3.14 15.93
N ASP A 202 19.30 -2.30 16.65
CA ASP A 202 18.05 -2.68 17.32
C ASP A 202 17.03 -1.53 17.33
N PRO A 203 16.28 -1.36 16.22
CA PRO A 203 15.25 -0.33 16.10
C PRO A 203 14.15 -0.37 17.16
N SER A 204 13.99 -1.49 17.88
CA SER A 204 12.98 -1.60 18.93
C SER A 204 13.27 -0.68 20.12
N PHE A 205 14.55 -0.38 20.39
CA PHE A 205 14.96 0.50 21.49
C PHE A 205 14.49 1.94 21.28
N ILE A 206 14.60 2.46 20.05
CA ILE A 206 14.19 3.82 19.71
C ILE A 206 12.69 4.04 19.91
N LYS A 207 11.87 3.00 19.77
CA LYS A 207 10.42 3.11 20.04
C LYS A 207 10.12 3.47 21.48
N LYS A 208 10.95 3.02 22.43
CA LYS A 208 10.78 3.31 23.87
C LYS A 208 11.03 4.79 24.18
N GLU A 209 11.75 5.49 23.30
CA GLU A 209 12.04 6.92 23.41
C GLU A 209 10.91 7.82 22.84
N GLY A 210 9.82 7.21 22.37
CA GLY A 210 8.60 7.91 21.95
C GLY A 210 8.41 7.99 20.43
N TYR A 211 7.15 8.16 20.02
CA TYR A 211 6.74 8.15 18.62
C TYR A 211 7.39 9.28 17.79
N GLY A 212 7.57 10.47 18.37
CA GLY A 212 8.19 11.60 17.66
C GLY A 212 9.62 11.29 17.20
N LYS A 213 10.44 10.69 18.08
CA LYS A 213 11.82 10.29 17.74
C LYS A 213 11.84 9.13 16.74
N PHE A 214 10.96 8.14 16.94
CA PHE A 214 10.79 7.03 15.99
C PHE A 214 10.43 7.54 14.58
N LYS A 215 9.46 8.45 14.47
CA LYS A 215 9.02 9.03 13.20
C LYS A 215 10.17 9.77 12.51
N SER A 216 10.84 10.66 13.25
CA SER A 216 11.97 11.45 12.73
C SER A 216 13.04 10.56 12.11
N ILE A 217 13.39 9.45 12.77
CA ILE A 217 14.46 8.55 12.31
C ILE A 217 13.97 7.63 11.17
N TYR A 218 12.92 6.84 11.41
CA TYR A 218 12.57 5.74 10.50
C TYR A 218 11.55 6.09 9.41
N LEU A 219 10.76 7.14 9.60
CA LEU A 219 9.74 7.57 8.63
C LEU A 219 10.17 8.81 7.83
N ASP A 220 10.93 9.70 8.43
CA ASP A 220 11.30 10.98 7.79
C ASP A 220 12.74 10.96 7.23
N SER A 221 13.70 10.31 7.91
CA SER A 221 15.14 10.44 7.59
C SER A 221 15.77 9.19 6.95
N GLN A 222 14.97 8.21 6.57
CA GLN A 222 15.43 6.95 5.98
C GLN A 222 14.92 6.81 4.54
N ASN A 223 15.84 6.71 3.60
CA ASN A 223 15.61 6.26 2.22
C ASN A 223 16.14 4.83 2.05
N VAL A 224 15.71 4.18 0.98
CA VAL A 224 16.03 2.77 0.68
C VAL A 224 16.75 2.67 -0.66
N ARG A 225 17.88 1.98 -0.68
CA ARG A 225 18.55 1.53 -1.91
C ARG A 225 18.53 0.01 -1.93
N LEU A 226 17.70 -0.58 -2.79
CA LEU A 226 17.51 -2.03 -2.84
C LEU A 226 18.72 -2.73 -3.46
N ASP A 227 19.08 -3.87 -2.89
CA ASP A 227 19.90 -4.88 -3.54
C ASP A 227 19.06 -5.53 -4.65
N VAL A 228 19.28 -5.09 -5.89
CA VAL A 228 18.52 -5.54 -7.07
C VAL A 228 18.65 -7.05 -7.28
N SER A 229 19.82 -7.63 -7.03
CA SER A 229 20.06 -9.07 -7.19
C SER A 229 19.21 -9.88 -6.20
N LYS A 230 19.13 -9.44 -4.95
CA LYS A 230 18.28 -10.05 -3.93
C LYS A 230 16.80 -9.80 -4.24
N PHE A 231 16.44 -8.58 -4.65
CA PHE A 231 15.07 -8.17 -4.95
C PHE A 231 14.48 -8.91 -6.17
N ARG A 232 15.32 -9.30 -7.14
CA ARG A 232 14.92 -10.14 -8.28
C ARG A 232 14.11 -11.38 -7.87
N GLY A 233 14.46 -12.00 -6.74
CA GLY A 233 13.72 -13.15 -6.20
C GLY A 233 12.25 -12.84 -5.90
N VAL A 234 11.97 -11.66 -5.35
CA VAL A 234 10.59 -11.21 -5.04
C VAL A 234 9.80 -10.92 -6.31
N LEU A 235 10.45 -10.34 -7.33
CA LEU A 235 9.82 -10.09 -8.63
C LEU A 235 9.47 -11.40 -9.35
N LEU A 236 10.32 -12.43 -9.25
CA LEU A 236 10.05 -13.77 -9.78
C LEU A 236 8.89 -14.46 -9.04
N GLU A 237 8.83 -14.32 -7.71
CA GLU A 237 7.71 -14.83 -6.91
C GLU A 237 6.39 -14.13 -7.29
N ALA A 238 6.43 -12.81 -7.52
CA ALA A 238 5.26 -12.06 -8.00
C ALA A 238 4.78 -12.56 -9.37
N LEU A 239 5.69 -12.87 -10.31
CA LEU A 239 5.32 -13.48 -11.59
C LEU A 239 4.68 -14.85 -11.40
N GLN A 240 5.24 -15.67 -10.52
CA GLN A 240 4.72 -17.01 -10.25
C GLN A 240 3.29 -16.96 -9.70
N LEU A 241 2.96 -15.99 -8.85
CA LEU A 241 1.60 -15.81 -8.33
C LEU A 241 0.59 -15.41 -9.41
N LEU A 242 1.04 -14.77 -10.49
CA LEU A 242 0.21 -14.44 -11.65
C LEU A 242 0.14 -15.58 -12.68
N HIS A 243 0.93 -16.65 -12.51
CA HIS A 243 0.89 -17.83 -13.35
C HIS A 243 -0.15 -18.83 -12.84
N GLY A 244 -0.86 -19.42 -13.79
CA GLY A 244 -2.05 -20.23 -13.56
C GLY A 244 -1.91 -21.71 -13.78
#